data_AF-A0AAW3H738-F1
#
_entry.id   AF-A0AAW3H738-F1
#
_cell.length_a   1.000
_cell.length_b   1.000
_cell.length_c   1.000
_cell.angle_alpha   90.00
_cell.angle_beta   90.00
_cell.angle_gamma   90.00
#
_symmetry.space_group_name_H-M   'P 1'
#
loop_
_entity.id
_entity.type
_entity.pdbx_description
1 polymer ?
#
loop_
_entity_poly.entity_id
_entity_poly.type
_entity_poly.pdbx_seq_one_letter_code
_entity_poly.pdbx_strand_id
1 'polypeptide(L)'
;MKSIKRIVLAAIFAIGAIILVACSGAAKSDNGTYVYEASKDFIKNTLKEQGASSEEAEKYADQFSLKMTIEIKDTKGKVTLEAKALGNKKNQDYKLKVDQKNKTLESEKGGNDKVKYKIEGDVLTLDLSQLESGQADKATLAIFKDAKFKRTK
;
A
#
# COMPACT_ATOMS: atom_id res chain seq x y z
N MET A 1 7.55 -33.27 -47.28
CA MET A 1 8.49 -32.13 -47.45
C MET A 1 8.02 -31.25 -48.60
N LYS A 2 8.04 -29.92 -48.39
CA LYS A 2 8.13 -28.84 -49.39
C LYS A 2 6.92 -28.68 -50.33
N SER A 3 5.93 -27.86 -49.99
CA SER A 3 5.81 -26.53 -50.62
C SER A 3 4.92 -25.53 -49.84
N ILE A 4 5.01 -25.52 -48.51
CA ILE A 4 4.33 -24.56 -47.59
C ILE A 4 4.81 -23.09 -47.73
N LYS A 5 5.71 -22.76 -48.64
CA LYS A 5 6.41 -21.47 -48.59
C LYS A 5 6.42 -20.80 -49.94
N ARG A 6 5.37 -20.04 -50.24
CA ARG A 6 5.40 -18.70 -50.85
C ARG A 6 4.00 -18.35 -51.35
N ILE A 7 3.65 -17.09 -51.11
CA ILE A 7 2.46 -16.36 -51.59
C ILE A 7 1.23 -16.60 -50.67
N VAL A 8 1.05 -15.94 -49.51
CA VAL A 8 1.13 -14.49 -49.25
C VAL A 8 0.61 -13.71 -50.45
N LEU A 9 -0.57 -13.13 -50.32
CA LEU A 9 -1.16 -12.10 -51.20
C LEU A 9 -2.32 -12.57 -52.09
N ALA A 10 -3.47 -12.79 -51.45
CA ALA A 10 -4.77 -12.27 -51.88
C ALA A 10 -5.71 -12.47 -50.66
N ALA A 11 -5.91 -11.46 -49.82
CA ALA A 11 -6.95 -10.44 -50.01
C ALA A 11 -8.35 -11.10 -50.03
N ILE A 12 -9.36 -10.71 -49.27
CA ILE A 12 -9.59 -9.59 -48.35
C ILE A 12 -11.02 -9.85 -47.82
N PHE A 13 -11.24 -9.65 -46.51
CA PHE A 13 -12.49 -9.23 -45.88
C PHE A 13 -13.73 -10.16 -45.92
N ALA A 14 -13.97 -10.82 -44.78
CA ALA A 14 -15.31 -10.86 -44.18
C ALA A 14 -15.17 -10.53 -42.69
N ILE A 15 -15.24 -9.24 -42.38
CA ILE A 15 -15.43 -8.72 -41.03
C ILE A 15 -16.86 -9.08 -40.62
N GLY A 16 -16.98 -9.91 -39.59
CA GLY A 16 -18.23 -10.20 -38.89
C GLY A 16 -17.92 -10.33 -37.41
N ALA A 17 -17.90 -9.19 -36.73
CA ALA A 17 -17.52 -9.02 -35.35
C ALA A 17 -18.50 -9.74 -34.39
N ILE A 18 -17.98 -10.72 -33.65
CA ILE A 18 -18.35 -10.93 -32.24
C ILE A 18 -17.06 -11.31 -31.50
N ILE A 19 -16.13 -10.35 -31.40
CA ILE A 19 -15.29 -10.32 -30.21
C ILE A 19 -16.19 -9.68 -29.17
N LEU A 20 -16.79 -10.51 -28.31
CA LEU A 20 -17.17 -10.06 -26.98
C LEU A 20 -15.95 -9.33 -26.45
N VAL A 21 -16.03 -7.99 -26.44
CA VAL A 21 -15.15 -7.15 -25.65
C VAL A 21 -15.46 -7.56 -24.22
N ALA A 22 -14.82 -8.63 -23.78
CA ALA A 22 -14.34 -8.65 -22.44
C ALA A 22 -13.52 -7.37 -22.34
N CYS A 23 -14.07 -6.36 -21.66
CA CYS A 23 -13.27 -5.67 -20.67
C CYS A 23 -12.77 -6.75 -19.70
N SER A 24 -11.84 -7.61 -20.16
CA SER A 24 -10.82 -8.18 -19.31
C SER A 24 -10.06 -6.96 -18.87
N GLY A 25 -10.59 -6.29 -17.84
CA GLY A 25 -9.98 -5.13 -17.23
C GLY A 25 -8.54 -5.54 -17.03
N ALA A 26 -7.63 -4.92 -17.79
CA ALA A 26 -6.22 -4.98 -17.47
C ALA A 26 -6.19 -4.66 -15.99
N ALA A 27 -5.87 -5.66 -15.15
CA ALA A 27 -5.95 -5.53 -13.71
C ALA A 27 -5.23 -4.23 -13.41
N LYS A 28 -5.99 -3.20 -12.99
CA LYS A 28 -5.46 -1.85 -12.90
C LYS A 28 -4.32 -1.98 -11.92
N SER A 29 -3.10 -1.79 -12.41
CA SER A 29 -1.94 -2.08 -11.59
C SER A 29 -2.06 -1.31 -10.28
N ASP A 30 -1.72 -1.98 -9.19
CA ASP A 30 -1.68 -1.35 -7.87
C ASP A 30 -0.52 -0.37 -7.74
N ASN A 31 0.31 -0.24 -8.80
CA ASN A 31 1.41 0.70 -8.87
C ASN A 31 0.97 2.11 -8.45
N GLY A 32 1.78 2.71 -7.59
CA GLY A 32 1.52 4.03 -7.05
C GLY A 32 2.10 4.20 -5.66
N THR A 33 1.97 5.42 -5.17
CA THR A 33 2.40 5.82 -3.84
C THR A 33 1.15 6.12 -3.02
N TYR A 34 1.02 5.47 -1.87
CA TYR A 34 -0.13 5.61 -0.98
C TYR A 34 0.35 6.19 0.35
N VAL A 35 -0.28 7.26 0.78
CA VAL A 35 0.17 8.05 1.92
C VAL A 35 -0.91 8.10 2.98
N TYR A 36 -0.51 7.82 4.21
CA TYR A 36 -1.27 8.11 5.42
C TYR A 36 -0.50 9.14 6.25
N GLU A 37 -1.20 10.19 6.66
CA GLU A 37 -0.72 11.16 7.64
C GLU A 37 -1.67 11.14 8.82
N ALA A 38 -1.14 10.92 10.01
CA ALA A 38 -1.94 10.87 11.23
C ALA A 38 -2.62 12.21 11.47
N SER A 39 -3.91 12.17 11.81
CA SER A 39 -4.65 13.38 12.17
C SER A 39 -4.14 13.95 13.49
N LYS A 40 -4.33 15.26 13.69
CA LYS A 40 -4.06 15.88 14.99
C LYS A 40 -4.84 15.23 16.11
N ASP A 41 -6.09 14.81 15.86
CA ASP A 41 -6.93 14.16 16.87
C ASP A 41 -6.39 12.79 17.27
N PHE A 42 -5.89 12.02 16.31
CA PHE A 42 -5.19 10.76 16.60
C PHE A 42 -3.99 11.02 17.51
N ILE A 43 -3.14 11.98 17.15
CA ILE A 43 -1.96 12.36 17.96
C ILE A 43 -2.35 12.81 19.37
N LYS A 44 -3.36 13.68 19.50
CA LYS A 44 -3.87 14.13 20.80
C LYS A 44 -4.35 12.96 21.65
N ASN A 45 -5.14 12.06 21.07
CA ASN A 45 -5.65 10.89 21.79
C ASN A 45 -4.52 9.97 22.23
N THR A 46 -3.54 9.71 21.36
CA THR A 46 -2.34 8.94 21.73
C THR A 46 -1.57 9.62 22.87
N LEU A 47 -1.36 10.94 22.85
CA LEU A 47 -0.70 11.64 23.95
C LEU A 47 -1.46 11.49 25.28
N LYS A 48 -2.79 11.57 25.25
CA LYS A 48 -3.63 11.35 26.44
C LYS A 48 -3.55 9.91 26.96
N GLU A 49 -3.59 8.93 26.05
CA GLU A 49 -3.38 7.51 26.39
C GLU A 49 -2.00 7.24 27.00
N GLN A 50 -0.99 8.05 26.63
CA GLN A 50 0.34 8.03 27.23
C GLN A 50 0.47 8.85 28.53
N GLY A 51 -0.64 9.40 29.06
CA GLY A 51 -0.69 10.07 30.35
C GLY A 51 -0.63 11.60 30.31
N ALA A 52 -0.63 12.22 29.13
CA ALA A 52 -0.72 13.68 29.04
C ALA A 52 -2.12 14.17 29.44
N SER A 53 -2.19 15.32 30.12
CA SER A 53 -3.47 16.02 30.32
C SER A 53 -4.04 16.53 28.99
N SER A 54 -5.33 16.90 28.98
CA SER A 54 -5.93 17.46 27.76
C SER A 54 -5.27 18.76 27.30
N GLU A 55 -4.89 19.63 28.24
CA GLU A 55 -4.20 20.89 27.95
C GLU A 55 -2.81 20.65 27.35
N GLU A 56 -2.05 19.69 27.89
CA GLU A 56 -0.74 19.30 27.36
C GLU A 56 -0.85 18.68 25.97
N ALA A 57 -1.82 17.78 25.77
CA ALA A 57 -2.05 17.16 24.46
C ALA A 57 -2.36 18.22 23.40
N GLU A 58 -3.17 19.23 23.72
CA GLU A 58 -3.45 20.33 22.79
C GLU A 58 -2.24 21.20 22.53
N LYS A 59 -1.49 21.57 23.58
CA LYS A 59 -0.30 22.41 23.47
C LYS A 59 0.82 21.76 22.67
N TYR A 60 1.00 20.45 22.82
CA TYR A 60 2.15 19.74 22.26
C TYR A 60 1.85 18.95 20.99
N ALA A 61 0.59 18.70 20.61
CA ALA A 61 0.25 17.90 19.43
C ALA A 61 0.97 18.36 18.14
N ASP A 62 1.12 19.67 17.93
CA ASP A 62 1.77 20.22 16.74
C ASP A 62 3.29 19.97 16.69
N GLN A 63 3.87 19.50 17.80
CA GLN A 63 5.27 19.08 17.86
C GLN A 63 5.47 17.63 17.41
N PHE A 64 4.38 16.89 17.19
CA PHE A 64 4.38 15.51 16.75
C PHE A 64 3.81 15.38 15.33
N SER A 65 4.36 14.47 14.55
CA SER A 65 3.75 14.03 13.30
C SER A 65 4.10 12.58 13.05
N LEU A 66 3.16 11.84 12.46
CA LEU A 66 3.38 10.47 12.00
C LEU A 66 2.87 10.35 10.57
N LYS A 67 3.76 9.91 9.68
CA LYS A 67 3.45 9.66 8.28
C LYS A 67 3.98 8.30 7.88
N MET A 68 3.15 7.57 7.15
CA MET A 68 3.55 6.31 6.53
C MET A 68 3.25 6.39 5.04
N THR A 69 4.23 6.04 4.24
CA THR A 69 4.14 5.96 2.79
C THR A 69 4.37 4.51 2.36
N ILE A 70 3.49 3.98 1.52
CA ILE A 70 3.62 2.67 0.87
C ILE A 70 3.76 2.93 -0.63
N GLU A 71 4.90 2.58 -1.19
CA GLU A 71 5.13 2.59 -2.63
C GLU A 71 4.99 1.17 -3.16
N ILE A 72 4.21 1.00 -4.22
CA ILE A 72 4.08 -0.25 -4.97
C ILE A 72 4.56 0.00 -6.40
N LYS A 73 5.47 -0.86 -6.88
CA LYS A 73 5.95 -0.88 -8.25
C LYS A 73 6.19 -2.31 -8.70
N ASP A 74 5.24 -2.82 -9.47
CA ASP A 74 5.21 -4.19 -9.99
C ASP A 74 5.30 -5.20 -8.83
N THR A 75 6.39 -5.94 -8.73
CA THR A 75 6.62 -6.93 -7.67
C THR A 75 7.42 -6.39 -6.48
N LYS A 76 7.74 -5.10 -6.48
CA LYS A 76 8.53 -4.44 -5.45
C LYS A 76 7.70 -3.40 -4.72
N GLY A 77 8.04 -3.19 -3.45
CA GLY A 77 7.45 -2.11 -2.68
C GLY A 77 8.43 -1.53 -1.67
N LYS A 78 8.05 -0.39 -1.11
CA LYS A 78 8.79 0.30 -0.06
C LYS A 78 7.81 0.89 0.93
N VAL A 79 8.08 0.69 2.22
CA VAL A 79 7.44 1.44 3.30
C VAL A 79 8.44 2.47 3.80
N THR A 80 7.99 3.71 3.92
CA THR A 80 8.71 4.78 4.60
C THR A 80 7.88 5.24 5.79
N LEU A 81 8.47 5.18 6.97
CA LEU A 81 7.93 5.69 8.22
C LEU A 81 8.65 6.97 8.59
N GLU A 82 7.92 8.06 8.70
CA GLU A 82 8.43 9.35 9.16
C GLU A 82 7.73 9.74 10.46
N ALA A 83 8.51 9.93 11.50
CA ALA A 83 8.02 10.39 12.79
C ALA A 83 8.76 11.66 13.20
N LYS A 84 8.01 12.66 13.66
CA LYS A 84 8.54 13.85 14.33
C LYS A 84 8.03 13.86 15.77
N ALA A 85 8.92 14.18 16.69
CA ALA A 85 8.57 14.40 18.09
C ALA A 85 9.52 15.45 18.69
N LEU A 86 8.96 16.53 19.25
CA LEU A 86 9.71 17.55 19.99
C LEU A 86 10.92 18.11 19.21
N GLY A 87 10.72 18.37 17.91
CA GLY A 87 11.77 18.89 17.02
C GLY A 87 12.71 17.82 16.43
N ASN A 88 12.76 16.62 17.00
CA ASN A 88 13.51 15.50 16.44
C ASN A 88 12.70 14.83 15.32
N LYS A 89 13.40 14.42 14.25
CA LYS A 89 12.82 13.66 13.14
C LYS A 89 13.54 12.32 13.00
N LYS A 90 12.78 11.25 12.78
CA LYS A 90 13.30 9.93 12.50
C LYS A 90 12.57 9.35 11.30
N ASN A 91 13.34 8.89 10.33
CA ASN A 91 12.83 8.23 9.13
C ASN A 91 13.36 6.79 9.09
N GLN A 92 12.51 5.85 8.73
CA GLN A 92 12.88 4.45 8.54
C GLN A 92 12.26 3.91 7.25
N ASP A 93 13.09 3.24 6.47
CA ASP A 93 12.70 2.65 5.19
C ASP A 93 12.79 1.12 5.24
N TYR A 94 11.77 0.46 4.71
CA TYR A 94 11.67 -1.00 4.62
C TYR A 94 11.34 -1.39 3.19
N LYS A 95 12.15 -2.26 2.60
CA LYS A 95 11.89 -2.81 1.27
C LYS A 95 10.97 -4.02 1.38
N LEU A 96 10.06 -4.14 0.42
CA LEU A 96 9.03 -5.15 0.38
C LEU A 96 9.03 -5.89 -0.97
N LYS A 97 8.59 -7.15 -0.92
CA LYS A 97 8.06 -7.88 -2.07
C LYS A 97 6.56 -7.67 -2.13
N VAL A 98 6.03 -7.50 -3.34
CA VAL A 98 4.60 -7.26 -3.58
C VAL A 98 4.05 -8.34 -4.50
N ASP A 99 2.94 -8.93 -4.08
CA ASP A 99 2.10 -9.76 -4.93
C ASP A 99 0.78 -9.02 -5.18
N GLN A 100 0.67 -8.36 -6.34
CA GLN A 100 -0.54 -7.62 -6.74
C GLN A 100 -1.73 -8.52 -7.05
N LYS A 101 -1.48 -9.80 -7.38
CA LYS A 101 -2.54 -10.76 -7.69
C LYS A 101 -3.22 -11.23 -6.40
N ASN A 102 -2.41 -11.57 -5.39
CA ASN A 102 -2.89 -12.04 -4.09
C ASN A 102 -3.06 -10.91 -3.06
N LYS A 103 -2.70 -9.68 -3.43
CA LYS A 103 -2.74 -8.46 -2.60
C LYS A 103 -2.00 -8.63 -1.27
N THR A 104 -0.74 -9.04 -1.34
CA THR A 104 0.12 -9.22 -0.16
C THR A 104 1.42 -8.41 -0.25
N LEU A 105 1.86 -7.94 0.92
CA LEU A 105 3.15 -7.31 1.17
C LEU A 105 3.98 -8.23 2.08
N GLU A 106 5.25 -8.44 1.74
CA GLU A 106 6.19 -9.25 2.53
C GLU A 106 7.52 -8.50 2.65
N SER A 107 8.23 -8.65 3.76
CA SER A 107 9.59 -8.13 3.92
C SER A 107 10.53 -8.68 2.85
N GLU A 108 11.32 -7.82 2.20
CA GLU A 108 12.33 -8.27 1.23
C GLU A 108 13.40 -9.15 1.89
N LYS A 109 13.69 -8.91 3.18
CA LYS A 109 14.67 -9.68 3.96
C LYS A 109 14.21 -11.12 4.28
N GLY A 110 12.98 -11.48 3.91
CA GLY A 110 12.37 -12.76 4.24
C GLY A 110 11.66 -12.74 5.59
N GLY A 111 10.74 -13.68 5.76
CA GLY A 111 9.84 -13.82 6.89
C GLY A 111 8.57 -14.54 6.44
N ASN A 112 7.84 -15.17 7.36
CA ASN A 112 6.57 -15.81 7.03
C ASN A 112 5.39 -14.82 7.07
N ASP A 113 5.64 -13.61 7.56
CA ASP A 113 4.61 -12.62 7.82
C ASP A 113 4.28 -11.85 6.55
N LYS A 114 3.06 -12.10 6.07
CA LYS A 114 2.47 -11.42 4.92
C LYS A 114 1.34 -10.55 5.39
N VAL A 115 1.41 -9.26 5.07
CA VAL A 115 0.31 -8.33 5.31
C VAL A 115 -0.55 -8.27 4.06
N LYS A 116 -1.84 -8.60 4.19
CA LYS A 116 -2.79 -8.41 3.10
C LYS A 116 -3.16 -6.94 2.98
N TYR A 117 -3.47 -6.49 1.77
CA TYR A 117 -4.00 -5.16 1.54
C TYR A 117 -5.23 -5.19 0.64
N LYS A 118 -5.99 -4.12 0.64
CA LYS A 118 -7.12 -3.88 -0.28
C LYS A 118 -6.97 -2.51 -0.91
N ILE A 119 -7.43 -2.36 -2.14
CA ILE A 119 -7.52 -1.07 -2.82
C ILE A 119 -8.96 -0.85 -3.26
N GLU A 120 -9.56 0.22 -2.75
CA GLU A 120 -10.90 0.69 -3.11
C GLU A 120 -10.77 2.10 -3.70
N GLY A 121 -10.94 2.21 -5.02
CA GLY A 121 -10.65 3.45 -5.73
C GLY A 121 -9.17 3.86 -5.60
N ASP A 122 -8.94 5.02 -4.99
CA ASP A 122 -7.60 5.56 -4.71
C ASP A 122 -7.17 5.35 -3.24
N VAL A 123 -7.81 4.46 -2.51
CA VAL A 123 -7.51 4.20 -1.08
C VAL A 123 -7.00 2.79 -0.88
N LEU A 124 -5.82 2.66 -0.27
CA LEU A 124 -5.25 1.41 0.21
C LEU A 124 -5.51 1.25 1.71
N THR A 125 -5.88 0.05 2.14
CA THR A 125 -5.99 -0.34 3.56
C THR A 125 -5.22 -1.63 3.81
N LEU A 126 -4.68 -1.78 5.02
CA LEU A 126 -3.97 -2.97 5.45
C LEU A 126 -4.91 -3.88 6.25
N ASP A 127 -4.90 -5.17 5.96
CA ASP A 127 -5.60 -6.18 6.74
C ASP A 127 -4.61 -6.83 7.73
N LEU A 128 -4.69 -6.37 8.97
CA LEU A 128 -3.85 -6.83 10.08
C LEU A 128 -4.49 -7.97 10.88
N SER A 129 -5.67 -8.46 10.49
CA SER A 129 -6.40 -9.50 11.23
C SER A 129 -5.64 -10.81 11.29
N GLN A 130 -4.80 -11.07 10.29
CA GLN A 130 -4.02 -12.29 10.11
C GLN A 130 -2.63 -12.23 10.78
N LEU A 131 -2.25 -11.10 11.39
CA LEU A 131 -0.99 -11.02 12.14
C LEU A 131 -1.16 -11.69 13.50
N GLU A 132 -0.33 -12.70 13.80
CA GLU A 132 -0.36 -13.41 15.08
C GLU A 132 0.01 -12.50 16.26
N SER A 133 -0.61 -12.71 17.42
CA SER A 133 -0.27 -11.97 18.65
C SER A 133 1.14 -12.30 19.12
N GLY A 134 1.95 -11.27 19.43
CA GLY A 134 3.31 -11.44 19.99
C GLY A 134 4.46 -11.11 19.03
N GLN A 135 4.17 -10.82 17.75
CA GLN A 135 5.18 -10.28 16.84
C GLN A 135 5.43 -8.80 17.11
N ALA A 136 6.70 -8.39 17.20
CA ALA A 136 7.10 -6.98 17.42
C ALA A 136 6.49 -6.01 16.39
N ASP A 137 6.18 -6.52 15.20
CA ASP A 137 5.59 -5.78 14.10
C ASP A 137 4.09 -5.52 14.31
N LYS A 138 3.36 -6.36 15.07
CA LYS A 138 1.91 -6.18 15.27
C LYS A 138 1.58 -4.95 16.11
N ALA A 139 2.33 -4.67 17.18
CA ALA A 139 2.10 -3.48 18.01
C ALA A 139 2.39 -2.18 17.23
N THR A 140 3.46 -2.18 16.43
CA THR A 140 3.84 -1.05 15.59
C THR A 140 2.87 -0.86 14.42
N LEU A 141 2.38 -1.93 13.81
CA LEU A 141 1.40 -1.86 12.73
C LEU A 141 -0.02 -1.60 13.23
N ALA A 142 -0.34 -1.96 14.49
CA ALA A 142 -1.67 -1.76 15.07
C ALA A 142 -2.11 -0.29 15.08
N ILE A 143 -1.17 0.65 15.15
CA ILE A 143 -1.47 2.09 15.04
C ILE A 143 -2.03 2.47 13.66
N PHE A 144 -1.83 1.62 12.65
CA PHE A 144 -2.31 1.78 11.29
C PHE A 144 -3.46 0.85 10.93
N LYS A 145 -4.05 0.13 11.89
CA LYS A 145 -5.13 -0.86 11.62
C LYS A 145 -6.35 -0.23 10.91
N ASP A 146 -6.63 1.03 11.21
CA ASP A 146 -7.75 1.80 10.63
C ASP A 146 -7.27 2.86 9.62
N ALA A 147 -5.98 2.85 9.26
CA ALA A 147 -5.40 3.84 8.37
C ALA A 147 -5.91 3.68 6.94
N LYS A 148 -6.30 4.80 6.34
CA LYS A 148 -6.69 4.90 4.92
C LYS A 148 -5.60 5.62 4.15
N PHE A 149 -4.77 4.86 3.44
CA PHE A 149 -3.66 5.38 2.67
C PHE A 149 -4.18 5.89 1.34
N LYS A 150 -4.14 7.20 1.12
CA LYS A 150 -4.63 7.81 -0.12
C LYS A 150 -3.53 7.77 -1.18
N ARG A 151 -3.87 7.32 -2.37
CA ARG A 151 -2.99 7.35 -3.54
C ARG A 151 -2.68 8.80 -3.88
N THR A 152 -1.40 9.12 -4.01
CA THR A 152 -0.94 10.42 -4.50
C THR A 152 -0.95 10.40 -6.03
N LYS A 153 -1.48 11.45 -6.65
CA LYS A 153 -1.48 11.63 -8.10
C LYS A 153 -0.13 12.11 -8.60
#